data_AF-A0A345QVQ4-F1
#
_entry.id   AF-A0A345QVQ4-F1
#
_cell.length_a   1.000
_cell.length_b   1.000
_cell.length_c   1.000
_cell.angle_alpha   90.00
_cell.angle_beta   90.00
_cell.angle_gamma   90.00
#
_symmetry.space_group_name_H-M   'P 1'
#
loop_
_entity.id
_entity.type
_entity.pdbx_description
1 polymer ?
#
loop_
_entity_poly.entity_id
_entity_poly.type
_entity_poly.pdbx_seq_one_letter_code
_entity_poly.pdbx_strand_id
1 'polypeptide(L)'
;MHLVPQVILLSALLGSSANSATCLAPQRPFVPNDPQAAQEYANLIRNDFEIYIQDIQSYLRCLDEERARAFQEAREVSEEYGRFHGLVGP
;
A
#
# COMPACT_ATOMS: atom_id res chain seq x y z
N MET A 1 25.10 -14.37 -29.92
CA MET A 1 23.74 -13.83 -30.18
C MET A 1 22.61 -14.57 -29.44
N HIS A 2 22.90 -15.51 -28.52
CA HIS A 2 21.88 -16.18 -27.70
C HIS A 2 21.67 -15.59 -26.29
N LEU A 3 22.48 -14.61 -25.85
CA LEU A 3 22.30 -13.96 -24.54
C LEU A 3 21.11 -12.99 -24.52
N VAL A 4 20.84 -12.30 -25.62
CA VAL A 4 19.78 -11.29 -25.73
C VAL A 4 18.39 -11.84 -25.40
N PRO A 5 17.95 -13.01 -25.93
CA PRO A 5 16.62 -13.55 -25.59
C PRO A 5 16.52 -14.01 -24.12
N GLN A 6 17.61 -14.48 -23.51
CA GLN A 6 17.60 -14.86 -22.09
C GLN A 6 17.47 -13.65 -21.16
N VAL A 7 18.13 -12.55 -21.48
CA VAL A 7 18.05 -11.31 -20.70
C VAL A 7 16.63 -10.74 -20.74
N ILE A 8 15.98 -10.74 -21.91
CA ILE A 8 14.60 -10.26 -22.06
C ILE A 8 13.60 -11.12 -21.27
N LEU A 9 13.78 -12.45 -21.25
CA LEU A 9 12.92 -13.36 -20.50
C LEU A 9 13.04 -13.16 -18.97
N LEU A 10 14.26 -12.88 -18.46
CA LEU A 10 14.48 -12.59 -17.04
C LEU A 10 13.83 -11.27 -16.61
N SER A 11 13.85 -10.24 -17.46
CA SER A 11 13.23 -8.94 -17.17
C SER A 11 11.70 -9.03 -17.02
N ALA A 12 11.04 -9.90 -17.79
CA ALA A 12 9.60 -10.10 -17.72
C ALA A 12 9.13 -10.80 -16.42
N LEU A 13 9.99 -11.61 -15.80
CA LEU A 13 9.73 -12.28 -14.52
C LEU A 13 9.96 -11.35 -13.31
N LEU A 14 10.75 -10.29 -13.50
CA LEU A 14 11.00 -9.22 -12.52
C LEU A 14 10.09 -8.00 -12.75
N GLY A 15 9.25 -8.04 -13.79
CA GLY A 15 8.23 -7.03 -14.04
C GLY A 15 7.27 -6.98 -12.86
N SER A 16 7.45 -5.97 -12.00
CA SER A 16 6.60 -5.73 -10.85
C SER A 16 5.17 -5.62 -11.36
N SER A 17 4.32 -6.58 -11.00
CA SER A 17 2.89 -6.49 -11.25
C SER A 17 2.41 -5.17 -10.64
N ALA A 18 2.05 -4.19 -11.48
CA ALA A 18 1.45 -2.93 -11.06
C ALA A 18 0.00 -3.21 -10.60
N ASN A 19 -0.14 -3.91 -9.48
CA ASN A 19 -1.39 -4.08 -8.77
C ASN A 19 -1.40 -3.04 -7.66
N SER A 20 -2.09 -1.91 -7.85
CA SER A 20 -2.37 -1.01 -6.73
C SER A 20 -3.28 -1.77 -5.75
N ALA A 21 -2.78 -2.09 -4.56
CA ALA A 21 -3.61 -2.64 -3.51
C ALA A 21 -4.54 -1.55 -2.98
N THR A 22 -5.83 -1.84 -2.91
CA THR A 22 -6.77 -0.96 -2.21
C THR A 22 -6.58 -1.12 -0.71
N CYS A 23 -5.90 -0.17 -0.06
CA CYS A 23 -5.78 -0.16 1.40
C CYS A 23 -7.06 0.37 2.04
N LEU A 24 -7.80 -0.51 2.72
CA LEU A 24 -9.05 -0.16 3.41
C LEU A 24 -8.77 0.18 4.87
N ALA A 25 -9.12 1.40 5.27
CA ALA A 25 -9.02 1.81 6.67
C ALA A 25 -10.06 1.05 7.53
N PRO A 26 -9.69 0.55 8.72
CA PRO A 26 -10.66 -0.07 9.62
C PRO A 26 -11.65 0.97 10.16
N GLN A 27 -12.86 0.50 10.45
CA GLN A 27 -13.88 1.34 11.07
C GLN A 27 -13.50 1.67 12.51
N ARG A 28 -13.70 2.92 12.93
CA ARG A 28 -13.45 3.33 14.32
C ARG A 28 -14.45 2.65 15.26
N PRO A 29 -14.00 2.13 16.42
CA PRO A 29 -14.88 1.66 17.47
C PRO A 29 -15.81 2.77 17.95
N PHE A 30 -17.02 2.41 18.32
CA PHE A 30 -18.02 3.33 18.86
C PHE A 30 -18.07 3.22 20.38
N VAL A 31 -18.21 4.36 21.06
CA VAL A 31 -18.45 4.43 22.50
C VAL A 31 -19.73 5.24 22.72
N PRO A 32 -20.77 4.68 23.37
CA PRO A 32 -21.98 5.41 23.72
C PRO A 32 -21.68 6.60 24.64
N ASN A 33 -22.41 7.71 24.48
CA ASN A 33 -22.28 8.86 25.37
C ASN A 33 -22.88 8.61 26.77
N ASP A 34 -23.81 7.66 26.88
CA ASP A 34 -24.38 7.26 28.18
C ASP A 34 -23.36 6.38 28.94
N PRO A 35 -22.91 6.82 30.13
CA PRO A 35 -21.95 6.05 30.94
C PRO A 35 -22.50 4.70 31.40
N GLN A 36 -23.81 4.56 31.60
CA GLN A 36 -24.40 3.27 31.99
C GLN A 36 -24.32 2.28 30.83
N ALA A 37 -24.74 2.69 29.63
CA ALA A 37 -24.58 1.88 28.43
C ALA A 37 -23.10 1.54 28.13
N ALA A 38 -22.18 2.49 28.32
CA ALA A 38 -20.75 2.23 28.15
C ALA A 38 -20.22 1.16 29.12
N GLN A 39 -20.69 1.18 30.38
CA GLN A 39 -20.33 0.18 31.38
C GLN A 39 -20.99 -1.18 31.09
N GLU A 40 -22.27 -1.19 30.69
CA GLU A 40 -23.02 -2.40 30.34
C GLU A 40 -22.35 -3.16 29.19
N TYR A 41 -21.90 -2.44 28.15
CA TYR A 41 -21.27 -3.03 26.97
C TYR A 41 -19.74 -2.98 26.99
N ALA A 42 -19.12 -2.74 28.15
CA ALA A 42 -17.67 -2.50 28.24
C ALA A 42 -16.80 -3.63 27.66
N ASN A 43 -17.23 -4.89 27.79
CA ASN A 43 -16.50 -6.02 27.21
C ASN A 43 -16.56 -6.02 25.67
N LEU A 44 -17.73 -5.74 25.09
CA LEU A 44 -17.90 -5.64 23.64
C LEU A 44 -17.09 -4.46 23.09
N ILE A 45 -17.19 -3.30 23.72
CA ILE A 45 -16.44 -2.10 23.33
C ILE A 45 -14.93 -2.38 23.37
N ARG A 46 -14.42 -3.00 24.44
CA ARG A 46 -12.99 -3.37 24.51
C ARG A 46 -12.55 -4.29 23.38
N ASN A 47 -13.34 -5.30 23.06
CA ASN A 47 -13.07 -6.20 21.94
C ASN A 47 -13.04 -5.43 20.59
N ASP A 48 -13.96 -4.50 20.37
CA ASP A 48 -13.96 -3.68 19.15
C ASP A 48 -12.69 -2.81 19.03
N PHE A 49 -12.19 -2.26 20.15
CA PHE A 49 -10.90 -1.57 20.17
C PHE A 49 -9.72 -2.50 19.87
N GLU A 50 -9.71 -3.72 20.41
CA GLU A 50 -8.66 -4.70 20.14
C GLU A 50 -8.62 -5.10 18.66
N ILE A 51 -9.79 -5.34 18.05
CA ILE A 51 -9.93 -5.62 16.61
C ILE A 51 -9.40 -4.43 15.80
N TYR A 52 -9.82 -3.20 16.12
CA TYR A 52 -9.34 -2.01 15.42
C TYR A 52 -7.81 -1.87 15.48
N ILE A 53 -7.20 -2.13 16.64
CA ILE A 53 -5.74 -2.03 16.83
C ILE A 53 -5.00 -3.09 16.01
N GLN A 54 -5.57 -4.27 15.81
CA GLN A 54 -4.98 -5.29 14.94
C GLN A 54 -5.13 -4.89 13.46
N ASP A 55 -6.32 -4.45 13.06
CA ASP A 55 -6.61 -4.11 11.66
C ASP A 55 -5.85 -2.87 11.19
N ILE A 56 -5.64 -1.88 12.07
CA ILE A 56 -4.90 -0.67 11.70
C ILE A 56 -3.44 -0.97 11.35
N GLN A 57 -2.84 -2.01 11.96
CA GLN A 57 -1.48 -2.44 11.61
C GLN A 57 -1.43 -3.01 10.20
N SER A 58 -2.42 -3.84 9.82
CA SER A 58 -2.53 -4.38 8.46
C SER A 58 -2.77 -3.27 7.44
N TYR A 59 -3.61 -2.28 7.78
CA TYR A 59 -3.83 -1.11 6.94
C TYR A 59 -2.56 -0.28 6.72
N LEU A 60 -1.81 0.02 7.78
CA LEU A 60 -0.57 0.79 7.68
C LEU A 60 0.49 0.05 6.86
N ARG A 61 0.64 -1.26 7.06
CA ARG A 61 1.55 -2.07 6.25
C ARG A 61 1.19 -2.03 4.76
N CYS A 62 -0.10 -2.12 4.43
CA CYS A 62 -0.56 -1.93 3.06
C CYS A 62 -0.15 -0.56 2.50
N LEU A 63 -0.39 0.52 3.25
CA LEU A 63 -0.02 1.87 2.81
C LEU A 63 1.48 2.04 2.59
N ASP A 64 2.31 1.43 3.43
CA ASP A 64 3.77 1.48 3.30
C ASP A 64 4.25 0.71 2.06
N GLU A 65 3.66 -0.45 1.77
CA GLU A 65 3.92 -1.22 0.55
C GLU A 65 3.52 -0.42 -0.71
N GLU A 66 2.32 0.17 -0.71
CA GLU A 66 1.80 1.00 -1.81
C GLU A 66 2.66 2.24 -2.03
N ARG A 67 3.10 2.88 -0.93
CA ARG A 67 4.05 4.00 -0.98
C ARG A 67 5.35 3.56 -1.64
N ALA A 68 5.97 2.48 -1.18
CA ALA A 68 7.23 2.00 -1.73
C ALA A 68 7.14 1.70 -3.24
N ARG A 69 6.05 1.05 -3.66
CA ARG A 69 5.79 0.73 -5.07
C ARG A 69 5.57 2.00 -5.91
N ALA A 70 4.79 2.97 -5.42
CA ALA A 70 4.59 4.24 -6.11
C ALA A 70 5.88 5.07 -6.22
N PHE A 71 6.75 5.04 -5.21
CA PHE A 71 8.06 5.68 -5.28
C PHE A 71 8.96 5.05 -6.34
N GLN A 72 8.96 3.72 -6.46
CA GLN A 72 9.73 3.03 -7.48
C GLN A 72 9.24 3.40 -8.90
N GLU A 73 7.93 3.36 -9.13
CA GLU A 73 7.34 3.75 -10.40
C GLU A 73 7.65 5.21 -10.76
N ALA A 74 7.48 6.13 -9.81
CA ALA A 74 7.79 7.54 -10.02
C ALA A 74 9.26 7.76 -10.41
N ARG A 75 10.18 6.99 -9.82
CA ARG A 75 11.60 7.03 -10.18
C ARG A 75 11.82 6.55 -11.61
N GLU A 76 11.28 5.39 -11.97
CA GLU A 76 11.43 4.81 -13.31
C GLU A 76 10.90 5.74 -14.41
N VAL A 77 9.70 6.28 -14.19
CA VAL A 77 9.06 7.25 -15.10
C VAL A 77 9.87 8.54 -15.19
N SER A 78 10.44 9.03 -14.08
CA SER A 78 11.28 10.23 -14.09
C SER A 78 12.58 10.00 -14.87
N GLU A 79 13.21 8.85 -14.71
CA GLU A 79 14.41 8.47 -15.47
C GLU A 79 14.09 8.32 -16.97
N GLU A 80 12.93 7.76 -17.31
CA GLU A 80 12.43 7.69 -18.68
C GLU A 80 12.21 9.07 -19.30
N TYR A 81 11.55 9.96 -18.56
CA TYR A 81 11.35 11.34 -19.00
C TYR A 81 12.68 12.07 -19.21
N GLY A 82 13.66 11.86 -18.31
CA GLY A 82 15.00 12.42 -18.48
C GLY A 82 15.71 11.95 -19.76
N ARG A 83 15.58 10.67 -20.12
CA ARG A 83 16.10 10.14 -21.40
C ARG A 83 15.39 10.76 -22.59
N PHE A 84 14.06 10.81 -22.55
CA PHE A 84 13.25 11.43 -23.60
C PHE A 84 13.64 12.89 -23.82
N HIS A 85 13.70 13.68 -22.75
CA HIS A 85 14.12 15.08 -22.78
C HIS A 85 15.52 15.25 -23.39
N GLY A 86 16.47 14.37 -23.04
CA GLY A 86 17.80 14.38 -23.64
C GLY A 86 17.80 14.10 -25.16
N LEU A 87 16.82 13.36 -25.67
CA LEU A 87 16.68 13.09 -27.11
C LEU A 87 16.04 14.25 -27.88
N VAL A 88 15.07 14.95 -27.27
CA VAL A 88 14.30 16.01 -27.95
C VAL A 88 14.92 17.40 -27.79
N GLY A 89 15.90 17.55 -26.91
CA GLY A 89 16.48 18.85 -26.56
C GLY A 89 15.56 19.67 -25.63
N PRO A 90 16.08 20.73 -24.98
CA PRO A 90 15.25 21.64 -24.20
C PRO A 90 14.21 22.39 -25.06
#